data_AF-A0A661ANG8-F1
#
_entry.id   AF-A0A661ANG8-F1
#
_cell.length_a   1.000
_cell.length_b   1.000
_cell.length_c   1.000
_cell.angle_alpha   90.00
_cell.angle_beta   90.00
_cell.angle_gamma   90.00
#
_symmetry.space_group_name_H-M   'P 1'
#
loop_
_entity.id
_entity.type
_entity.pdbx_description
1 polymer ?
#
loop_
_entity_poly.entity_id
_entity_poly.type
_entity_poly.pdbx_seq_one_letter_code
_entity_poly.pdbx_strand_id
1 'polypeptide(L)' 'MRIGKVIGSVHATRKVPSLTGYRLLILEVLGKGLKPTGEKLIAVDTIDAGPGDVVYFVEARDATLALKHELTPS' A
#
# COMPACT_ATOMS: atom_id res chain seq x y z
N MET A 1 -0.14 3.01 -11.99
CA MET A 1 0.98 2.43 -11.20
C MET A 1 1.97 3.54 -10.88
N ARG A 2 2.44 3.62 -9.64
CA ARG A 2 3.40 4.62 -9.15
C ARG A 2 4.47 3.92 -8.30
N ILE A 3 5.57 4.61 -8.02
CA ILE A 3 6.64 4.12 -7.16
C ILE A 3 6.51 4.76 -5.79
N GLY A 4 6.65 3.97 -4.72
CA GLY A 4 6.66 4.44 -3.35
C GLY A 4 7.77 3.80 -2.54
N LYS A 5 8.17 4.44 -1.45
CA LYS A 5 9.02 3.86 -0.41
C LYS A 5 8.17 3.51 0.80
N VAL A 6 8.32 2.31 1.33
CA VAL A 6 7.69 1.92 2.60
C VAL A 6 8.40 2.65 3.73
N ILE A 7 7.66 3.44 4.49
CA ILE A 7 8.18 4.21 5.62
C ILE A 7 7.64 3.73 6.97
N GLY A 8 6.72 2.77 6.97
CA GLY A 8 6.15 2.20 8.18
C GLY A 8 4.93 1.31 7.90
N SER A 9 4.21 0.97 8.97
CA SER A 9 2.98 0.18 8.89
C SER A 9 1.90 0.74 9.82
N VAL A 10 0.64 0.42 9.51
CA VAL A 10 -0.52 0.80 10.32
C VAL A 10 -1.17 -0.45 10.89
N HIS A 11 -1.39 -0.44 12.20
CA HIS A 11 -2.19 -1.45 12.88
C HIS A 11 -3.60 -0.91 13.15
N ALA A 12 -4.62 -1.52 12.54
CA ALA A 12 -6.02 -1.15 12.74
C ALA A 12 -6.79 -2.29 13.39
N THR A 13 -7.14 -2.15 14.67
CA THR A 13 -7.85 -3.18 15.45
C THR A 13 -9.30 -3.35 14.99
N ARG A 14 -9.92 -2.26 14.52
CA ARG A 14 -11.25 -2.26 13.90
C ARG A 14 -11.11 -1.83 12.44
N LYS A 15 -11.47 -2.73 11.52
CA LYS A 15 -11.45 -2.52 10.07
C LYS A 15 -12.56 -3.35 9.44
N VAL A 16 -12.89 -3.10 8.18
CA VAL A 16 -13.86 -3.94 7.47
C VAL A 16 -13.35 -5.38 7.40
N PRO A 17 -14.23 -6.39 7.51
CA PRO A 17 -13.80 -7.80 7.57
C PRO A 17 -12.92 -8.23 6.38
N SER A 18 -13.18 -7.69 5.19
CA SER A 18 -12.41 -7.98 3.97
C SER A 18 -10.94 -7.55 4.02
N LEU A 19 -10.56 -6.63 4.93
CA LEU A 19 -9.17 -6.23 5.16
C LEU A 19 -8.48 -7.05 6.27
N THR A 20 -9.17 -8.02 6.87
CA THR A 20 -8.60 -8.87 7.92
C THR A 20 -7.51 -9.77 7.35
N GLY A 21 -6.38 -9.86 8.05
CA GLY A 21 -5.22 -10.64 7.63
C GLY A 21 -4.28 -9.93 6.64
N TYR A 22 -4.67 -8.77 6.11
CA TYR A 22 -3.78 -7.93 5.33
C TYR A 22 -2.98 -6.97 6.22
N ARG A 23 -1.71 -6.77 5.85
CA ARG A 23 -0.90 -5.68 6.39
C ARG A 23 -1.18 -4.40 5.63
N LEU A 24 -1.17 -3.30 6.38
CA LEU A 24 -1.32 -1.95 5.86
C LEU A 24 0.01 -1.23 6.01
N LEU A 25 0.58 -0.78 4.89
CA LEU A 25 1.87 -0.10 4.84
C LEU A 25 1.68 1.38 4.59
N ILE A 26 2.53 2.19 5.22
CA ILE A 26 2.63 3.61 4.92
C ILE A 26 3.65 3.76 3.80
N LEU A 27 3.21 4.29 2.66
CA LEU A 27 4.07 4.61 1.53
C LEU A 27 4.28 6.11 1.43
N GLU A 28 5.51 6.53 1.15
CA GLU A 28 5.80 7.87 0.63
C GLU A 28 6.05 7.76 -0.88
N VAL A 29 5.32 8.54 -1.68
CA VAL A 29 5.44 8.48 -3.14
C VAL A 29 6.80 9.03 -3.57
N LEU A 30 7.41 8.33 -4.52
CA LEU A 30 8.67 8.74 -5.13
C LEU A 30 8.41 9.28 -6.54
N GLY A 31 9.00 10.44 -6.82
CA GLY A 31 9.03 11.06 -8.14
C GLY A 31 10.30 10.72 -8.91
N LYS A 32 10.71 11.64 -9.80
CA LYS A 32 11.91 11.47 -10.64
C LYS A 32 13.17 11.25 -9.80
N GLY A 33 13.93 10.22 -10.15
CA GLY A 33 15.19 9.89 -9.46
C GLY A 33 15.00 9.37 -8.04
N LEU A 34 13.85 8.74 -7.76
CA LEU A 34 13.50 8.19 -6.43
C LEU A 34 13.48 9.25 -5.32
N LYS A 35 13.23 10.52 -5.68
CA LYS A 35 13.10 11.60 -4.71
C LYS A 35 11.70 11.61 -4.11
N PRO A 36 11.56 11.70 -2.78
CA PRO A 36 10.25 11.80 -2.14
C PRO A 36 9.46 13.00 -2.63
N THR A 37 8.17 12.83 -2.91
CA THR A 37 7.27 13.94 -3.27
C THR A 37 6.62 14.58 -2.04
N GLY A 38 6.74 13.95 -0.87
CA GLY A 38 6.08 14.34 0.37
C GLY A 38 4.66 13.77 0.53
N GLU A 39 4.04 13.32 -0.56
CA GLU A 39 2.75 12.64 -0.57
C GLU A 39 2.86 11.27 0.10
N LYS A 40 1.94 10.98 1.02
CA LYS A 40 1.89 9.71 1.76
C LYS A 40 0.51 9.10 1.64
N LEU A 41 0.47 7.78 1.48
CA LEU A 41 -0.77 7.00 1.44
C LEU A 41 -0.60 5.66 2.17
N ILE A 42 -1.73 5.00 2.42
CA ILE A 42 -1.75 3.65 2.96
C ILE A 42 -2.01 2.67 1.81
N ALA A 43 -1.22 1.61 1.74
CA ALA A 43 -1.40 0.54 0.77
C ALA A 43 -1.59 -0.80 1.47
N VAL A 44 -2.36 -1.69 0.86
CA VAL A 44 -2.43 -3.10 1.25
C VAL A 44 -1.19 -3.81 0.72
N ASP A 45 -0.48 -4.51 1.60
CA ASP A 45 0.66 -5.33 1.21
C ASP A 45 0.22 -6.71 0.71
N THR A 46 0.68 -7.07 -0.48
CA THR A 46 0.44 -8.35 -1.14
C THR A 46 1.73 -9.13 -1.41
N ILE A 47 2.91 -8.56 -1.11
CA ILE A 47 4.22 -9.10 -1.52
C ILE A 47 5.23 -9.22 -0.37
N ASP A 48 4.85 -8.92 0.86
CA ASP A 48 5.75 -8.94 2.03
C ASP A 48 6.81 -7.84 2.04
N ALA A 49 6.41 -6.62 1.67
CA ALA A 49 7.27 -5.45 1.75
C ALA A 49 7.41 -4.90 3.19
N GLY A 50 8.59 -4.36 3.49
CA GLY A 50 8.95 -3.80 4.79
C GLY A 50 9.54 -2.38 4.71
N PRO A 51 9.71 -1.69 5.85
CA PRO A 51 10.28 -0.34 5.89
C PRO A 51 11.65 -0.26 5.20
N GLY A 52 11.80 0.70 4.28
CA GLY A 52 12.99 0.88 3.47
C GLY A 52 12.82 0.40 2.03
N ASP A 53 11.92 -0.55 1.78
CA ASP A 53 11.71 -1.10 0.45
C ASP A 53 11.10 -0.07 -0.51
N VAL A 54 11.57 -0.11 -1.75
CA VAL A 54 11.00 0.67 -2.87
C VAL A 54 10.10 -0.27 -3.67
N VAL A 55 8.81 0.09 -3.74
CA VAL A 55 7.76 -0.76 -4.31
C VAL A 55 7.02 -0.05 -5.44
N TYR A 56 6.52 -0.85 -6.39
CA TYR A 56 5.45 -0.40 -7.28
C TYR A 56 4.11 -0.65 -6.60
N PHE A 57 3.22 0.35 -6.67
CA PHE A 57 1.86 0.20 -6.19
C PHE A 57 0.84 0.61 -7.26
N VAL A 58 -0.35 0.04 -7.15
CA VAL A 58 -1.51 0.27 -8.01
C VAL A 58 -2.57 0.98 -7.17
N GLU A 59 -3.36 1.85 -7.78
CA GLU A 59 -4.44 2.60 -7.14
C GLU A 59 -5.76 2.30 -7.85
N ALA A 60 -6.87 2.70 -7.25
CA ALA A 60 -8.22 2.59 -7.80
C ALA A 60 -8.62 1.14 -8.12
N ARG A 61 -9.45 0.94 -9.15
CA ARG A 61 -10.09 -0.35 -9.44
C ARG A 61 -9.11 -1.49 -9.65
N ASP A 62 -7.97 -1.21 -10.27
CA ASP A 62 -6.98 -2.24 -10.58
C ASP A 62 -6.26 -2.76 -9.33
N ALA A 63 -6.25 -2.00 -8.23
CA ALA A 63 -5.62 -2.42 -6.98
C ALA A 63 -6.33 -3.62 -6.35
N THR A 64 -7.65 -3.72 -6.52
CA THR A 64 -8.44 -4.79 -5.88
C THR A 64 -8.25 -6.15 -6.56
N LEU A 65 -7.72 -6.19 -7.79
CA LEU A 65 -7.44 -7.43 -8.53
C LEU A 65 -6.38 -8.29 -7.85
N ALA A 66 -5.50 -7.69 -7.04
CA ALA A 66 -4.50 -8.41 -6.28
C ALA A 66 -5.02 -8.97 -4.94
N LEU A 67 -6.29 -8.71 -4.59
CA LEU A 67 -6.89 -9.09 -3.31
C LEU A 67 -7.85 -10.25 -3.47
N LYS A 68 -8.07 -11.01 -2.38
CA LYS A 68 -9.00 -12.15 -2.35
C LYS A 68 -10.44 -11.79 -2.71
N HIS A 69 -10.86 -10.57 -2.43
CA HIS A 69 -12.21 -10.08 -2.77
C HIS A 69 -12.10 -8.80 -3.57
N GLU A 70 -12.66 -8.79 -4.78
CA GLU A 70 -12.59 -7.68 -5.75
C GLU A 70 -13.21 -6.37 -5.25
N LEU A 71 -14.07 -6.44 -4.22
CA LEU A 71 -14.74 -5.30 -3.61
C LEU A 71 -14.12 -4.89 -2.26
N THR A 72 -12.91 -5.38 -1.96
CA THR A 72 -12.18 -4.93 -0.77
C THR A 72 -11.83 -3.44 -0.92
N PRO A 73 -12.17 -2.58 0.05
CA PRO A 73 -11.86 -1.16 -0.03
C PRO A 73 -10.39 -0.95 0.36
N SER A 74 -9.52 -0.98 -0.64
CA SER A 74 -8.07 -0.76 -0.55
C SER A 74 -7.65 0.55 -1.19
#